data_AF-A0AAU2PAP3-F1
#
_entry.id   AF-A0AAU2PAP3-F1
#
_cell.length_a   1.000
_cell.length_b   1.000
_cell.length_c   1.000
_cell.angle_alpha   90.00
_cell.angle_beta   90.00
_cell.angle_gamma   90.00
#
_symmetry.space_group_name_H-M   'P 1'
#
loop_
_entity.id
_entity.type
_entity.pdbx_description
1 polymer ?
#
loop_
_entity_poly.entity_id
_entity_poly.type
_entity_poly.pdbx_seq_one_letter_code
_entity_poly.pdbx_strand_id
1 'polypeptide(L)'
;MKRFTLPRTGIAAAASVLSLALATGCSESGSSSGDGDKAAGGKESTAAAKVLSSSELEKAIVATGDVDGFEVTSATDSEPFASSKEKVKVVDEKCAPIAYVLTGFAPGDSEAAYLNRQVTPATEEIAPSATSSDSLEDSLDSITDALNSTMTIVSLSSYEGDGAQETLASVSEAVEGCASGFTVAAGSDTQKFTKVASEKASGSGDESVAFAVTGDAEGDEVVVKGEVVRHGSTVATYYSINLAAFSGEAGAGTADYDVPAEIIEAQAAKLS
;
A
#
# COMPACT_ATOMS: atom_id res chain seq x y z
N MET A 1 -54.81 -42.05 16.43
CA MET A 1 -56.15 -41.43 16.50
C MET A 1 -56.06 -40.05 15.84
N LYS A 2 -56.95 -39.79 14.86
CA LYS A 2 -57.35 -38.50 14.21
C LYS A 2 -56.25 -37.60 13.59
N ARG A 3 -56.41 -36.96 12.42
CA ARG A 3 -56.94 -37.22 11.06
C ARG A 3 -56.63 -35.92 10.27
N PHE A 4 -56.24 -36.08 9.00
CA PHE A 4 -55.85 -35.07 7.99
C PHE A 4 -56.81 -33.88 7.78
N THR A 5 -56.31 -32.75 7.24
CA THR A 5 -56.61 -32.23 5.86
C THR A 5 -55.89 -30.91 5.48
N LEU A 6 -55.50 -30.79 4.20
CA LEU A 6 -55.06 -29.59 3.46
C LEU A 6 -56.14 -29.23 2.40
N PRO A 7 -56.32 -27.95 1.96
CA PRO A 7 -55.95 -27.54 0.56
C PRO A 7 -55.52 -26.04 0.43
N ARG A 8 -54.62 -25.59 -0.47
CA ARG A 8 -54.59 -25.40 -1.96
C ARG A 8 -55.17 -24.05 -2.48
N THR A 9 -54.48 -23.45 -3.48
CA THR A 9 -54.78 -22.28 -4.40
C THR A 9 -54.07 -20.95 -4.06
N GLY A 10 -53.50 -20.14 -4.98
CA GLY A 10 -53.45 -20.14 -6.45
C GLY A 10 -52.39 -19.15 -7.02
N ILE A 11 -52.12 -19.26 -8.33
CA ILE A 11 -51.16 -18.48 -9.15
C ILE A 11 -51.82 -17.20 -9.69
N ALA A 12 -51.07 -16.09 -9.78
CA ALA A 12 -51.31 -15.03 -10.77
C ALA A 12 -50.00 -14.30 -11.13
N ALA A 13 -49.59 -14.40 -12.39
CA ALA A 13 -48.59 -13.56 -13.03
C ALA A 13 -49.29 -12.36 -13.69
N ALA A 14 -48.69 -11.17 -13.62
CA ALA A 14 -49.09 -10.02 -14.43
C ALA A 14 -47.84 -9.28 -14.93
N ALA A 15 -47.62 -9.34 -16.24
CA ALA A 15 -46.71 -8.48 -16.98
C ALA A 15 -47.42 -7.18 -17.35
N SER A 16 -46.75 -6.02 -17.33
CA SER A 16 -47.19 -4.79 -18.03
C SER A 16 -46.10 -3.70 -18.10
N VAL A 17 -45.55 -3.55 -19.31
CA VAL A 17 -45.27 -2.34 -20.12
C VAL A 17 -44.38 -1.17 -19.65
N LEU A 18 -43.35 -0.97 -20.49
CA LEU A 18 -42.58 0.24 -20.83
C LEU A 18 -43.43 1.50 -21.07
N SER A 19 -42.95 2.67 -20.66
CA SER A 19 -43.11 3.95 -21.39
C SER A 19 -42.07 4.99 -20.96
N LEU A 20 -41.28 5.44 -21.94
CA LEU A 20 -40.44 6.64 -21.92
C LEU A 20 -41.32 7.89 -22.09
N ALA A 21 -40.98 8.99 -21.42
CA ALA A 21 -41.22 10.34 -21.94
C ALA A 21 -40.19 11.32 -21.36
N LEU A 22 -39.41 11.94 -22.26
CA LEU A 22 -38.50 13.05 -22.02
C LEU A 22 -39.28 14.36 -21.85
N ALA A 23 -38.78 15.25 -20.99
CA ALA A 23 -39.05 16.68 -21.09
C ALA A 23 -37.75 17.47 -20.92
N THR A 24 -37.16 17.85 -22.04
CA THR A 24 -36.14 18.89 -22.15
C THR A 24 -36.82 20.26 -22.05
N GLY A 25 -36.53 21.02 -21.00
CA GLY A 25 -37.00 22.39 -20.82
C GLY A 25 -35.81 23.35 -20.77
N CYS A 26 -35.53 24.00 -21.90
CA CYS A 26 -34.63 25.14 -22.02
C CYS A 26 -35.43 26.39 -21.59
N SER A 27 -34.94 27.14 -20.59
CA SER A 27 -35.60 28.38 -20.14
C SER A 27 -34.69 29.56 -20.43
N GLU A 28 -35.16 30.46 -21.29
CA GLU A 28 -34.50 31.70 -21.67
C GLU A 28 -35.34 32.91 -21.23
N SER A 29 -34.67 33.84 -20.53
CA SER A 29 -34.93 35.28 -20.36
C SER A 29 -36.21 35.80 -19.69
N GLY A 30 -36.03 36.62 -18.63
CA GLY A 30 -36.96 37.71 -18.28
C GLY A 30 -37.26 37.99 -16.80
N SER A 31 -36.35 38.71 -16.13
CA SER A 31 -36.45 39.61 -14.95
C SER A 31 -37.65 39.59 -13.97
N SER A 32 -37.37 39.39 -12.67
CA SER A 32 -37.62 40.38 -11.59
C SER A 32 -36.95 39.96 -10.26
N SER A 33 -36.57 40.96 -9.46
CA SER A 33 -35.57 41.00 -8.38
C SER A 33 -35.95 40.40 -7.02
N GLY A 34 -34.94 39.98 -6.24
CA GLY A 34 -35.02 39.82 -4.78
C GLY A 34 -33.89 38.97 -4.15
N ASP A 35 -32.90 39.64 -3.54
CA ASP A 35 -31.78 39.24 -2.65
C ASP A 35 -31.75 37.84 -1.98
N GLY A 36 -30.54 37.26 -1.92
CA GLY A 36 -30.01 36.69 -0.66
C GLY A 36 -29.46 35.25 -0.64
N ASP A 37 -28.18 35.10 -0.99
CA ASP A 37 -27.15 34.16 -0.47
C ASP A 37 -27.18 32.62 -0.68
N LYS A 38 -26.25 32.16 -1.55
CA LYS A 38 -25.26 31.05 -1.45
C LYS A 38 -25.58 29.79 -0.63
N ALA A 39 -25.22 28.57 -1.04
CA ALA A 39 -24.46 28.08 -2.18
C ALA A 39 -24.85 26.61 -2.40
N ALA A 40 -25.21 26.26 -3.63
CA ALA A 40 -25.24 24.87 -4.08
C ALA A 40 -23.79 24.47 -4.42
N GLY A 41 -23.18 23.69 -3.55
CA GLY A 41 -21.99 22.90 -3.90
C GLY A 41 -22.42 21.85 -4.90
N GLY A 42 -22.14 22.10 -6.17
CA GLY A 42 -22.22 21.08 -7.21
C GLY A 42 -21.31 19.93 -6.83
N LYS A 43 -21.90 18.75 -6.61
CA LYS A 43 -21.17 17.50 -6.53
C LYS A 43 -20.66 17.24 -7.95
N GLU A 44 -19.45 17.71 -8.25
CA GLU A 44 -18.71 17.24 -9.42
C GLU A 44 -18.62 15.73 -9.30
N SER A 45 -19.30 15.05 -10.22
CA SER A 45 -19.11 13.62 -10.43
C SER A 45 -17.75 13.48 -11.09
N THR A 46 -16.71 13.29 -10.29
CA THR A 46 -15.42 12.76 -10.75
C THR A 46 -15.69 11.47 -11.53
N ALA A 47 -15.10 11.37 -12.73
CA ALA A 47 -15.10 10.12 -13.47
C ALA A 47 -14.56 9.02 -12.54
N ALA A 48 -15.27 7.90 -12.43
CA ALA A 48 -14.82 6.78 -11.61
C ALA A 48 -13.40 6.40 -12.06
N ALA A 49 -12.44 6.50 -11.14
CA ALA A 49 -11.06 6.12 -11.42
C ALA A 49 -11.02 4.66 -11.87
N LYS A 50 -10.25 4.37 -12.90
CA LYS A 50 -10.21 3.05 -13.52
C LYS A 50 -9.58 2.04 -12.56
N VAL A 51 -10.32 1.00 -12.19
CA VAL A 51 -9.77 -0.15 -11.47
C VAL A 51 -8.81 -0.91 -12.40
N LEU A 52 -7.59 -1.15 -11.95
CA LEU A 52 -6.56 -1.85 -12.72
C LEU A 52 -6.65 -3.36 -12.47
N SER A 53 -6.59 -4.16 -13.52
CA SER A 53 -6.42 -5.61 -13.44
C SER A 53 -4.99 -5.99 -13.03
N SER A 54 -4.76 -7.24 -12.64
CA SER A 54 -3.41 -7.76 -12.34
C SER A 54 -2.42 -7.51 -13.46
N SER A 55 -2.83 -7.70 -14.73
CA SER A 55 -1.96 -7.46 -15.90
C SER A 55 -1.63 -5.99 -16.16
N GLU A 56 -2.46 -5.09 -15.65
CA GLU A 56 -2.22 -3.65 -15.72
C GLU A 56 -1.33 -3.20 -14.56
N LEU A 57 -1.51 -3.76 -13.37
CA LEU A 57 -0.60 -3.57 -12.24
C LEU A 57 0.81 -4.08 -12.56
N GLU A 58 0.95 -5.22 -13.25
CA GLU A 58 2.25 -5.73 -13.71
C GLU A 58 3.01 -4.76 -14.61
N LYS A 59 2.30 -3.92 -15.37
CA LYS A 59 2.91 -2.89 -16.23
C LYS A 59 3.12 -1.56 -15.49
N ALA A 60 2.31 -1.30 -14.48
CA ALA A 60 2.33 -0.06 -13.72
C ALA A 60 3.31 -0.10 -12.54
N ILE A 61 3.65 -1.28 -12.00
CA ILE A 61 4.63 -1.40 -10.94
C ILE A 61 6.04 -1.15 -11.48
N VAL A 62 6.91 -0.56 -10.67
CA VAL A 62 8.34 -0.40 -10.98
C VAL A 62 8.98 -1.73 -11.39
N ALA A 63 9.87 -1.65 -12.36
CA ALA A 63 10.67 -2.75 -12.88
C ALA A 63 12.13 -2.31 -13.07
N THR A 64 13.01 -3.28 -13.32
CA THR A 64 14.43 -3.00 -13.56
C THR A 64 14.60 -2.00 -14.72
N GLY A 65 15.34 -0.92 -14.46
CA GLY A 65 15.54 0.19 -15.39
C GLY A 65 14.56 1.35 -15.25
N ASP A 66 13.54 1.25 -14.37
CA ASP A 66 12.68 2.39 -14.04
C ASP A 66 13.32 3.32 -12.99
N VAL A 67 14.29 2.83 -12.21
CA VAL A 67 15.02 3.60 -11.19
C VAL A 67 16.52 3.37 -11.37
N ASP A 68 17.27 4.43 -11.64
CA ASP A 68 18.72 4.35 -11.84
C ASP A 68 19.42 3.89 -10.55
N GLY A 69 20.34 2.93 -10.67
CA GLY A 69 21.10 2.41 -9.53
C GLY A 69 20.36 1.36 -8.69
N PHE A 70 19.19 0.90 -9.11
CA PHE A 70 18.43 -0.14 -8.42
C PHE A 70 18.12 -1.34 -9.32
N GLU A 71 18.08 -2.51 -8.69
CA GLU A 71 17.54 -3.74 -9.25
C GLU A 71 16.15 -4.02 -8.67
N VAL A 72 15.30 -4.65 -9.48
CA VAL A 72 13.94 -4.98 -9.10
C VAL A 72 13.68 -6.47 -9.31
N THR A 73 13.23 -7.14 -8.26
CA THR A 73 12.88 -8.57 -8.24
C THR A 73 11.46 -8.78 -7.72
N SER A 74 10.97 -10.02 -7.75
CA SER A 74 9.72 -10.33 -7.05
C SER A 74 9.95 -10.26 -5.54
N ALA A 75 9.04 -9.65 -4.78
CA ALA A 75 9.18 -9.66 -3.32
C ALA A 75 8.97 -11.05 -2.70
N THR A 76 8.55 -12.03 -3.50
CA THR A 76 8.48 -13.45 -3.10
C THR A 76 9.77 -14.21 -3.34
N ASP A 77 10.77 -13.60 -4.00
CA ASP A 77 12.07 -14.23 -4.23
C ASP A 77 12.91 -14.23 -2.95
N SER A 78 12.60 -13.35 -2.00
CA SER A 78 13.06 -13.39 -0.61
C SER A 78 12.08 -14.19 0.26
N GLU A 79 12.56 -14.72 1.40
CA GLU A 79 11.71 -15.44 2.35
C GLU A 79 10.73 -14.45 3.02
N PRO A 80 9.42 -14.48 2.70
CA PRO A 80 8.49 -13.51 3.25
C PRO A 80 8.11 -13.90 4.69
N PHE A 81 7.86 -12.89 5.54
CA PHE A 81 7.37 -13.11 6.90
C PHE A 81 6.09 -13.98 6.93
N ALA A 82 5.22 -13.81 5.94
CA ALA A 82 4.07 -14.67 5.74
C ALA A 82 3.86 -14.95 4.24
N SER A 83 3.41 -16.17 3.92
CA SER A 83 3.14 -16.56 2.53
C SER A 83 1.82 -16.01 1.98
N SER A 84 0.96 -15.47 2.84
CA SER A 84 -0.28 -14.80 2.43
C SER A 84 -0.79 -13.90 3.54
N LYS A 85 -1.64 -12.93 3.18
CA LYS A 85 -2.24 -11.96 4.11
C LYS A 85 -3.02 -12.64 5.24
N GLU A 86 -3.73 -13.74 4.97
CA GLU A 86 -4.55 -14.47 5.95
C GLU A 86 -3.71 -15.19 7.01
N LYS A 87 -2.42 -15.39 6.75
CA LYS A 87 -1.48 -15.99 7.72
C LYS A 87 -0.88 -14.95 8.67
N VAL A 88 -1.03 -13.67 8.36
CA VAL A 88 -0.63 -12.56 9.23
C VAL A 88 -1.69 -12.37 10.31
N LYS A 89 -1.32 -12.61 11.56
CA LYS A 89 -2.17 -12.40 12.73
C LYS A 89 -1.72 -11.15 13.44
N VAL A 90 -2.66 -10.26 13.76
CA VAL A 90 -2.40 -9.02 14.48
C VAL A 90 -3.24 -9.03 15.74
N VAL A 91 -2.61 -8.83 16.90
CA VAL A 91 -3.31 -8.90 18.20
C VAL A 91 -4.33 -7.76 18.34
N ASP A 92 -3.94 -6.55 17.93
CA ASP A 92 -4.81 -5.38 17.85
C ASP A 92 -5.21 -5.18 16.38
N GLU A 93 -6.41 -5.63 16.00
CA GLU A 93 -6.86 -5.65 14.59
C GLU A 93 -6.86 -4.26 13.93
N LYS A 94 -7.04 -3.18 14.71
CA LYS A 94 -6.89 -1.79 14.21
C LYS A 94 -5.50 -1.49 13.63
N CYS A 95 -4.47 -2.27 14.00
CA CYS A 95 -3.10 -2.13 13.50
C CYS A 95 -2.83 -3.00 12.27
N ALA A 96 -3.81 -3.79 11.82
CA ALA A 96 -3.67 -4.67 10.68
C ALA A 96 -3.26 -3.95 9.40
N PRO A 97 -3.80 -2.76 9.05
CA PRO A 97 -3.36 -2.04 7.86
C PRO A 97 -1.85 -1.79 7.83
N ILE A 98 -1.27 -1.37 8.97
CA ILE A 98 0.18 -1.18 9.08
C ILE A 98 0.90 -2.53 8.98
N ALA A 99 0.45 -3.56 9.70
CA ALA A 99 1.07 -4.89 9.64
C ALA A 99 1.15 -5.45 8.20
N TYR A 100 0.11 -5.20 7.40
CA TYR A 100 0.08 -5.61 6.00
C TYR A 100 1.10 -4.82 5.15
N VAL A 101 1.21 -3.50 5.36
CA VAL A 101 2.28 -2.71 4.72
C VAL A 101 3.67 -3.29 5.02
N LEU A 102 3.96 -3.58 6.29
CA LEU A 102 5.28 -4.09 6.72
C LEU A 102 5.58 -5.51 6.23
N THR A 103 4.57 -6.25 5.76
CA THR A 103 4.73 -7.58 5.17
C THR A 103 4.62 -7.54 3.65
N GLY A 104 4.57 -6.33 3.08
CA GLY A 104 4.44 -6.08 1.66
C GLY A 104 3.03 -6.30 1.10
N PHE A 105 2.03 -6.68 1.90
CA PHE A 105 0.64 -6.91 1.43
C PHE A 105 -0.15 -5.61 1.24
N ALA A 106 -1.28 -5.71 0.53
CA ALA A 106 -2.25 -4.62 0.43
C ALA A 106 -2.75 -4.22 1.84
N PRO A 107 -2.71 -2.93 2.20
CA PRO A 107 -3.14 -2.46 3.52
C PRO A 107 -4.64 -2.64 3.76
N GLY A 108 -5.45 -2.47 2.72
CA GLY A 108 -6.91 -2.65 2.76
C GLY A 108 -7.31 -4.05 2.32
N ASP A 109 -8.58 -4.40 2.55
CA ASP A 109 -9.20 -5.62 2.03
C ASP A 109 -9.99 -5.32 0.75
N SER A 110 -10.43 -6.39 0.08
CA SER A 110 -11.30 -6.32 -1.12
C SER A 110 -10.65 -5.61 -2.31
N GLU A 111 -9.32 -5.63 -2.38
CA GLU A 111 -8.58 -5.25 -3.56
C GLU A 111 -8.96 -6.15 -4.74
N ALA A 112 -9.23 -5.53 -5.90
CA ALA A 112 -9.54 -6.24 -7.13
C ALA A 112 -8.29 -6.90 -7.73
N ALA A 113 -7.13 -6.29 -7.51
CA ALA A 113 -5.83 -6.80 -7.90
C ALA A 113 -4.74 -6.25 -6.98
N TYR A 114 -3.68 -7.04 -6.79
CA TYR A 114 -2.51 -6.65 -6.01
C TYR A 114 -1.25 -7.32 -6.56
N LEU A 115 -0.11 -6.63 -6.41
CA LEU A 115 1.21 -7.08 -6.82
C LEU A 115 2.27 -6.35 -5.97
N ASN A 116 3.40 -7.02 -5.72
CA ASN A 116 4.55 -6.40 -5.10
C ASN A 116 5.86 -6.65 -5.87
N ARG A 117 6.87 -5.83 -5.57
CA ARG A 117 8.24 -5.91 -6.04
C ARG A 117 9.18 -5.56 -4.91
N GLN A 118 10.35 -6.19 -4.91
CA GLN A 118 11.45 -5.80 -4.06
C GLN A 118 12.42 -4.96 -4.90
N VAL A 119 12.82 -3.81 -4.35
CA VAL A 119 13.75 -2.87 -4.95
C VAL A 119 14.95 -2.75 -4.03
N THR A 120 16.13 -3.05 -4.54
CA THR A 120 17.40 -2.98 -3.82
C THR A 120 18.42 -2.23 -4.66
N PRO A 121 19.38 -1.50 -4.07
CA PRO A 121 20.45 -0.93 -4.86
C PRO A 121 21.18 -2.02 -5.64
N ALA A 122 21.55 -1.70 -6.87
CA ALA A 122 22.29 -2.59 -7.73
C ALA A 122 23.68 -2.82 -7.12
N THR A 123 24.03 -4.07 -6.85
CA THR A 123 25.40 -4.42 -6.51
C THR A 123 26.23 -4.48 -7.78
N GLU A 124 27.33 -3.72 -7.85
CA GLU A 124 28.32 -3.97 -8.90
C GLU A 124 28.90 -5.38 -8.71
N GLU A 125 28.94 -6.17 -9.79
CA GLU A 125 29.43 -7.54 -9.75
C GLU A 125 30.89 -7.56 -9.28
N ILE A 126 31.14 -8.00 -8.04
CA ILE A 126 32.50 -8.15 -7.53
C ILE A 126 33.16 -9.28 -8.33
N ALA A 127 34.01 -8.90 -9.30
CA ALA A 127 34.73 -9.87 -10.10
C ALA A 127 35.58 -10.78 -9.17
N PRO A 128 35.45 -12.12 -9.25
CA PRO A 128 36.06 -13.06 -8.31
C PRO A 128 37.60 -13.10 -8.34
N SER A 129 38.26 -12.22 -9.09
CA SER A 129 39.72 -12.16 -9.25
C SER A 129 40.41 -11.05 -8.45
N ALA A 130 39.76 -10.51 -7.41
CA ALA A 130 40.36 -9.54 -6.49
C ALA A 130 41.51 -10.18 -5.69
N THR A 131 42.69 -10.29 -6.31
CA THR A 131 43.92 -10.86 -5.72
C THR A 131 44.91 -9.78 -5.29
N SER A 132 44.57 -8.51 -5.48
CA SER A 132 45.34 -7.34 -5.04
C SER A 132 44.74 -6.75 -3.76
N SER A 133 45.54 -6.10 -2.92
CA SER A 133 45.07 -5.39 -1.72
C SER A 133 43.95 -4.40 -2.04
N ASP A 134 44.15 -3.61 -3.09
CA ASP A 134 43.23 -2.54 -3.49
C ASP A 134 41.87 -3.14 -3.91
N SER A 135 41.88 -4.27 -4.63
CA SER A 135 40.65 -4.97 -5.02
C SER A 135 39.91 -5.63 -3.85
N LEU A 136 40.62 -5.93 -2.75
CA LEU A 136 40.00 -6.44 -1.53
C LEU A 136 39.40 -5.29 -0.72
N GLU A 137 40.08 -4.15 -0.64
CA GLU A 137 39.55 -2.93 -0.02
C GLU A 137 38.29 -2.45 -0.73
N ASP A 138 38.33 -2.33 -2.07
CA ASP A 138 37.16 -1.97 -2.88
C ASP A 138 35.99 -2.96 -2.70
N SER A 139 36.29 -4.26 -2.56
CA SER A 139 35.27 -5.29 -2.31
C SER A 139 34.65 -5.16 -0.92
N LEU A 140 35.45 -4.85 0.11
CA LEU A 140 34.96 -4.66 1.48
C LEU A 140 34.13 -3.38 1.59
N ASP A 141 34.53 -2.31 0.90
CA ASP A 141 33.78 -1.06 0.83
C ASP A 141 32.44 -1.28 0.13
N SER A 142 32.43 -1.99 -1.01
CA SER A 142 31.19 -2.36 -1.73
C SER A 142 30.22 -3.18 -0.87
N ILE A 143 30.73 -4.15 -0.11
CA ILE A 143 29.92 -4.93 0.84
C ILE A 143 29.38 -4.04 1.96
N THR A 144 30.19 -3.12 2.47
CA THR A 144 29.79 -2.19 3.53
C THR A 144 28.72 -1.22 3.05
N ASP A 145 28.85 -0.69 1.84
CA ASP A 145 27.85 0.17 1.20
C ASP A 145 26.55 -0.57 0.93
N ALA A 146 26.63 -1.83 0.45
CA ALA A 146 25.46 -2.68 0.27
C ALA A 146 24.76 -3.00 1.60
N LEU A 147 25.51 -3.18 2.70
CA LEU A 147 24.93 -3.36 4.03
C LEU A 147 24.32 -2.06 4.57
N ASN A 148 24.88 -0.89 4.28
CA ASN A 148 24.32 0.40 4.69
C ASN A 148 23.14 0.87 3.82
N SER A 149 22.83 0.12 2.77
CA SER A 149 21.79 0.45 1.81
C SER A 149 20.38 0.13 2.30
N THR A 150 19.39 0.68 1.60
CA THR A 150 17.97 0.49 1.92
C THR A 150 17.32 -0.48 0.94
N MET A 151 16.69 -1.52 1.47
CA MET A 151 15.77 -2.37 0.70
C MET A 151 14.37 -1.80 0.81
N THR A 152 13.64 -1.72 -0.31
CA THR A 152 12.26 -1.25 -0.35
C THR A 152 11.34 -2.27 -1.01
N ILE A 153 10.25 -2.63 -0.35
CA ILE A 153 9.13 -3.33 -0.99
C ILE A 153 8.16 -2.29 -1.52
N VAL A 154 7.90 -2.34 -2.83
CA VAL A 154 6.88 -1.53 -3.50
C VAL A 154 5.70 -2.43 -3.81
N SER A 155 4.50 -2.01 -3.43
CA SER A 155 3.28 -2.75 -3.66
C SER A 155 2.20 -1.88 -4.26
N LEU A 156 1.46 -2.42 -5.23
CA LEU A 156 0.28 -1.79 -5.79
C LEU A 156 -0.95 -2.63 -5.45
N SER A 157 -2.01 -1.95 -5.02
CA SER A 157 -3.34 -2.55 -4.86
C SER A 157 -4.38 -1.66 -5.53
N SER A 158 -5.30 -2.26 -6.29
CA SER A 158 -6.36 -1.53 -6.99
C SER A 158 -7.73 -1.90 -6.46
N TYR A 159 -8.61 -0.91 -6.31
CA TYR A 159 -9.89 -1.05 -5.62
C TYR A 159 -11.04 -0.52 -6.47
N GLU A 160 -12.21 -1.12 -6.30
CA GLU A 160 -13.45 -0.59 -6.86
C GLU A 160 -14.03 0.52 -5.98
N GLY A 161 -14.74 1.46 -6.61
CA GLY A 161 -15.45 2.54 -5.89
C GLY A 161 -14.53 3.34 -4.98
N ASP A 162 -14.96 3.51 -3.73
CA ASP A 162 -14.25 4.30 -2.72
C ASP A 162 -13.17 3.49 -1.96
N GLY A 163 -12.95 2.21 -2.32
CA GLY A 163 -12.10 1.30 -1.55
C GLY A 163 -10.64 1.77 -1.38
N ALA A 164 -10.08 2.48 -2.37
CA ALA A 164 -8.75 3.06 -2.26
C ALA A 164 -8.69 4.22 -1.23
N GLN A 165 -9.75 5.03 -1.17
CA GLN A 165 -9.89 6.12 -0.19
C GLN A 165 -10.09 5.55 1.22
N GLU A 166 -10.98 4.56 1.37
CA GLU A 166 -11.24 3.86 2.63
C GLU A 166 -9.98 3.15 3.15
N THR A 167 -9.19 2.56 2.26
CA THR A 167 -7.91 1.93 2.59
C THR A 167 -6.93 2.94 3.18
N LEU A 168 -6.74 4.09 2.53
CA LEU A 168 -5.83 5.11 3.03
C LEU A 168 -6.29 5.69 4.37
N ALA A 169 -7.60 5.93 4.52
CA ALA A 169 -8.17 6.36 5.79
C ALA A 169 -7.89 5.35 6.91
N SER A 170 -8.06 4.05 6.63
CA SER A 170 -7.78 2.97 7.59
C SER A 170 -6.30 2.93 7.99
N VAL A 171 -5.38 3.17 7.06
CA VAL A 171 -3.95 3.29 7.37
C VAL A 171 -3.69 4.50 8.27
N SER A 172 -4.26 5.66 7.94
CA SER A 172 -4.12 6.87 8.77
C SER A 172 -4.62 6.66 10.19
N GLU A 173 -5.81 6.07 10.35
CA GLU A 173 -6.39 5.74 11.65
C GLU A 173 -5.53 4.71 12.41
N ALA A 174 -4.95 3.73 11.72
CA ALA A 174 -4.04 2.78 12.32
C ALA A 174 -2.75 3.46 12.83
N VAL A 175 -2.21 4.43 12.09
CA VAL A 175 -0.99 5.16 12.50
C VAL A 175 -1.23 5.89 13.82
N GLU A 176 -2.38 6.54 13.98
CA GLU A 176 -2.76 7.20 15.23
C GLU A 176 -3.11 6.19 16.33
N GLY A 177 -3.90 5.18 15.99
CA GLY A 177 -4.45 4.19 16.91
C GLY A 177 -3.43 3.22 17.48
N CYS A 178 -2.28 3.06 16.81
CA CYS A 178 -1.24 2.08 17.14
C CYS A 178 0.07 2.72 17.61
N ALA A 179 0.03 3.99 18.04
CA ALA A 179 1.22 4.72 18.48
C ALA A 179 2.04 4.02 19.58
N SER A 180 1.37 3.22 20.43
CA SER A 180 1.99 2.42 21.49
C SER A 180 2.61 1.09 21.01
N GLY A 181 2.63 0.84 19.71
CA GLY A 181 3.05 -0.43 19.13
C GLY A 181 1.95 -1.49 19.10
N PHE A 182 2.30 -2.63 18.50
CA PHE A 182 1.41 -3.77 18.28
C PHE A 182 2.23 -5.05 18.09
N THR A 183 1.58 -6.20 18.03
CA THR A 183 2.25 -7.49 17.82
C THR A 183 1.67 -8.18 16.59
N VAL A 184 2.56 -8.67 15.74
CA VAL A 184 2.26 -9.42 14.53
C VAL A 184 2.85 -10.82 14.65
N ALA A 185 2.14 -11.82 14.17
CA ALA A 185 2.61 -13.20 14.15
C ALA A 185 2.26 -13.90 12.83
N ALA A 186 3.14 -14.79 12.37
CA ALA A 186 2.90 -15.71 11.27
C ALA A 186 3.59 -17.04 11.57
N GLY A 187 2.84 -18.14 11.59
CA GLY A 187 3.40 -19.43 12.00
C GLY A 187 3.95 -19.41 13.43
N SER A 188 5.23 -19.72 13.59
CA SER A 188 5.97 -19.61 14.86
C SER A 188 6.60 -18.25 15.10
N ASP A 189 6.67 -17.41 14.07
CA ASP A 189 7.39 -16.15 14.12
C ASP A 189 6.48 -15.06 14.69
N THR A 190 7.02 -14.27 15.61
CA THR A 190 6.30 -13.19 16.28
C THR A 190 7.20 -11.97 16.30
N GLN A 191 6.69 -10.87 15.76
CA GLN A 191 7.35 -9.58 15.78
C GLN A 191 6.58 -8.62 16.69
N LYS A 192 7.29 -8.05 17.67
CA LYS A 192 6.76 -6.99 18.51
C LYS A 192 7.22 -5.64 17.99
N PHE A 193 6.26 -4.78 17.69
CA PHE A 193 6.47 -3.37 17.43
C PHE A 193 6.14 -2.59 18.70
N THR A 194 7.02 -1.70 19.10
CA THR A 194 6.95 -0.94 20.36
C THR A 194 6.44 0.48 20.15
N LYS A 195 6.47 0.99 18.91
CA LYS A 195 6.04 2.34 18.58
C LYS A 195 5.60 2.44 17.13
N VAL A 196 4.58 3.25 16.88
CA VAL A 196 4.24 3.78 15.57
C VAL A 196 4.25 5.30 15.66
N ALA A 197 4.84 5.98 14.68
CA ALA A 197 4.86 7.43 14.61
C ALA A 197 4.52 7.88 13.20
N SER A 198 3.68 8.91 13.08
CA SER A 198 3.47 9.59 11.81
C SER A 198 4.74 10.30 11.35
N GLU A 199 5.00 10.27 10.05
CA GLU A 199 6.11 10.94 9.39
C GLU A 199 5.58 11.90 8.33
N LYS A 200 6.47 12.74 7.78
CA LYS A 200 6.13 13.62 6.67
C LYS A 200 6.07 12.80 5.37
N ALA A 201 4.88 12.66 4.80
CA ALA A 201 4.70 11.98 3.51
C ALA A 201 5.25 12.79 2.32
N SER A 202 5.57 12.09 1.24
CA SER A 202 6.10 12.66 -0.01
C SER A 202 5.13 13.62 -0.71
N GLY A 203 3.82 13.36 -0.59
CA GLY A 203 2.79 14.09 -1.33
C GLY A 203 2.78 13.78 -2.83
N SER A 204 3.26 12.60 -3.24
CA SER A 204 3.40 12.19 -4.64
C SER A 204 2.10 11.75 -5.35
N GLY A 205 0.96 11.72 -4.64
CA GLY A 205 -0.34 11.34 -5.19
C GLY A 205 -1.50 12.23 -4.69
N ASP A 206 -2.72 11.74 -4.84
CA ASP A 206 -3.93 12.46 -4.42
C ASP A 206 -3.96 12.68 -2.90
N GLU A 207 -3.55 11.66 -2.16
CA GLU A 207 -3.46 11.63 -0.70
C GLU A 207 -2.31 10.69 -0.29
N SER A 208 -1.66 10.95 0.85
CA SER A 208 -0.54 10.13 1.33
C SER A 208 -0.43 10.11 2.85
N VAL A 209 0.05 8.98 3.39
CA VAL A 209 0.33 8.76 4.81
C VAL A 209 1.70 8.11 4.92
N ALA A 210 2.62 8.74 5.67
CA ALA A 210 3.92 8.16 5.99
C ALA A 210 4.04 7.92 7.48
N PHE A 211 4.80 6.89 7.85
CA PHE A 211 5.00 6.50 9.24
C PHE A 211 6.31 5.74 9.45
N ALA A 212 6.80 5.77 10.68
CA ALA A 212 7.87 4.93 11.18
C ALA A 212 7.31 3.94 12.18
N VAL A 213 7.79 2.69 12.13
CA VAL A 213 7.46 1.65 13.10
C VAL A 213 8.74 1.17 13.76
N THR A 214 8.78 1.21 15.08
CA THR A 214 9.91 0.70 15.86
C THR A 214 9.57 -0.70 16.36
N GLY A 215 10.50 -1.65 16.18
CA GLY A 215 10.38 -3.02 16.65
C GLY A 215 11.61 -3.49 17.41
N ASP A 216 11.45 -4.60 18.12
CA ASP A 216 12.54 -5.33 18.78
C ASP A 216 12.94 -6.52 17.89
N ALA A 217 14.19 -6.55 17.44
CA ALA A 217 14.77 -7.65 16.70
C ALA A 217 15.93 -8.21 17.55
N GLU A 218 15.69 -9.35 18.21
CA GLU A 218 16.68 -10.03 19.04
C GLU A 218 17.30 -9.17 20.17
N GLY A 219 16.53 -8.19 20.68
CA GLY A 219 16.97 -7.27 21.73
C GLY A 219 17.61 -5.97 21.22
N ASP A 220 17.80 -5.82 19.91
CA ASP A 220 18.16 -4.56 19.26
C ASP A 220 16.92 -3.86 18.71
N GLU A 221 16.92 -2.54 18.79
CA GLU A 221 15.84 -1.72 18.23
C GLU A 221 16.05 -1.58 16.72
N VAL A 222 14.99 -1.84 15.96
CA VAL A 222 14.95 -1.61 14.52
C VAL A 222 13.82 -0.65 14.19
N VAL A 223 14.10 0.33 13.34
CA VAL A 223 13.09 1.23 12.79
C VAL A 223 12.86 0.82 11.35
N VAL A 224 11.58 0.76 10.96
CA VAL A 224 11.16 0.57 9.58
C VAL A 224 10.31 1.75 9.13
N LYS A 225 10.44 2.12 7.85
CA LYS A 225 9.76 3.27 7.27
C LYS A 225 8.68 2.79 6.30
N GLY A 226 7.49 3.37 6.40
CA GLY A 226 6.36 3.06 5.54
C GLY A 226 5.78 4.32 4.93
N GLU A 227 5.36 4.25 3.67
CA GLU A 227 4.55 5.28 3.04
C GLU A 227 3.45 4.64 2.19
N VAL A 228 2.24 5.19 2.26
CA VAL A 228 1.07 4.75 1.49
C VAL A 228 0.52 5.95 0.74
N VAL A 229 0.38 5.82 -0.58
CA VAL A 229 -0.01 6.92 -1.47
C VAL A 229 -1.18 6.46 -2.35
N ARG A 230 -2.25 7.25 -2.39
CA ARG A 230 -3.40 6.99 -3.25
C ARG A 230 -3.27 7.75 -4.57
N HIS A 231 -3.47 7.02 -5.67
CA HIS A 231 -3.55 7.53 -7.04
C HIS A 231 -4.86 7.04 -7.67
N GLY A 232 -5.91 7.85 -7.62
CA GLY A 232 -7.26 7.46 -8.02
C GLY A 232 -7.73 6.23 -7.23
N SER A 233 -7.99 5.14 -7.97
CA SER A 233 -8.42 3.82 -7.49
C SER A 233 -7.26 2.88 -7.10
N THR A 234 -6.01 3.31 -7.24
CA THR A 234 -4.82 2.52 -6.93
C THR A 234 -4.14 3.09 -5.69
N VAL A 235 -3.67 2.20 -4.81
CA VAL A 235 -2.85 2.53 -3.66
C VAL A 235 -1.46 1.96 -3.89
N ALA A 236 -0.45 2.83 -3.90
CA ALA A 236 0.96 2.47 -3.83
C ALA A 236 1.39 2.42 -2.37
N THR A 237 2.17 1.40 -2.01
CA THR A 237 2.67 1.19 -0.66
C THR A 237 4.16 0.92 -0.74
N TYR A 238 4.91 1.60 0.10
CA TYR A 238 6.35 1.51 0.20
C TYR A 238 6.69 1.11 1.63
N TYR A 239 7.53 0.10 1.77
CA TYR A 239 8.07 -0.35 3.04
C TYR A 239 9.56 -0.50 2.91
N SER A 240 10.33 0.24 3.71
CA SER A 240 11.78 0.31 3.60
C SER A 240 12.47 -0.10 4.90
N ILE A 241 13.48 -0.95 4.77
CA ILE A 241 14.37 -1.37 5.85
C ILE A 241 15.79 -1.01 5.46
N ASN A 242 16.54 -0.39 6.39
CA ASN A 242 17.98 -0.26 6.23
C ASN A 242 18.64 -1.63 6.50
N LEU A 243 19.43 -2.12 5.55
CA LEU A 243 20.07 -3.44 5.64
C LEU A 243 21.10 -3.55 6.77
N ALA A 244 21.56 -2.41 7.30
CA ALA A 244 22.50 -2.37 8.41
C ALA A 244 21.85 -2.88 9.70
N ALA A 245 20.50 -2.89 9.76
CA ALA A 245 19.74 -3.57 10.81
C ALA A 245 20.09 -5.07 10.93
N PHE A 246 20.59 -5.69 9.85
CA PHE A 246 20.99 -7.10 9.82
C PHE A 246 22.50 -7.32 9.92
N SER A 247 23.29 -6.25 10.11
CA SER A 247 24.75 -6.32 10.18
C SER A 247 25.27 -6.95 11.50
N GLY A 248 24.42 -7.00 12.54
CA GLY A 248 24.81 -7.36 13.89
C GLY A 248 25.54 -6.25 14.65
N GLU A 249 25.69 -5.06 14.05
CA GLU A 249 26.20 -3.88 14.74
C GLU A 249 25.10 -3.24 15.61
N ALA A 250 25.39 -3.09 16.91
CA ALA A 250 24.45 -2.53 17.86
C ALA A 250 24.03 -1.10 17.47
N GLY A 251 22.72 -0.88 17.33
CA GLY A 251 22.14 0.42 16.99
C GLY A 251 22.06 0.74 15.50
N ALA A 252 22.66 -0.06 14.61
CA ALA A 252 22.59 0.15 13.17
C ALA A 252 21.16 0.12 12.62
N GLY A 253 20.28 -0.67 13.24
CA GLY A 253 18.85 -0.74 12.91
C GLY A 253 18.04 0.53 13.22
N THR A 254 18.63 1.50 13.90
CA THR A 254 18.00 2.79 14.23
C THR A 254 18.63 3.98 13.50
N ALA A 255 19.52 3.72 12.54
CA ALA A 255 20.07 4.76 11.68
C ALA A 255 18.93 5.58 11.05
N ASP A 256 19.15 6.87 10.87
CA ASP A 256 18.15 7.73 10.24
C ASP A 256 18.15 7.50 8.73
N TYR A 257 16.99 7.17 8.17
CA TYR A 257 16.76 6.96 6.75
C TYR A 257 15.28 7.16 6.44
N ASP A 258 14.97 7.34 5.17
CA ASP A 258 13.61 7.47 4.65
C ASP A 258 13.33 6.42 3.58
N VAL A 259 12.07 6.32 3.16
CA VAL A 259 11.75 5.64 1.90
C VAL A 259 12.44 6.40 0.76
N PRO A 260 13.25 5.76 -0.09
CA PRO A 260 13.99 6.45 -1.14
C PRO A 260 13.06 7.22 -2.09
N ALA A 261 13.29 8.52 -2.22
CA ALA A 261 12.40 9.42 -2.96
C ALA A 261 12.34 9.06 -4.45
N GLU A 262 13.47 8.65 -5.04
CA GLU A 262 13.58 8.20 -6.42
C GLU A 262 12.70 6.98 -6.72
N ILE A 263 12.47 6.09 -5.75
CA ILE A 263 11.56 4.94 -5.89
C ILE A 263 10.11 5.43 -5.88
N ILE A 264 9.77 6.35 -4.96
CA ILE A 264 8.43 6.94 -4.88
C ILE A 264 8.10 7.69 -6.17
N GLU A 265 9.00 8.56 -6.62
CA GLU A 265 8.84 9.37 -7.83
C GLU A 265 8.69 8.51 -9.08
N ALA A 266 9.54 7.49 -9.25
CA ALA A 266 9.44 6.57 -10.38
C ALA A 266 8.11 5.82 -10.38
N GLN A 267 7.67 5.32 -9.23
CA GLN A 267 6.40 4.61 -9.12
C GLN A 267 5.20 5.55 -9.35
N ALA A 268 5.23 6.77 -8.83
CA ALA A 268 4.19 7.77 -9.04
C ALA A 268 4.07 8.13 -10.54
N ALA A 269 5.19 8.29 -11.24
CA ALA A 269 5.20 8.57 -12.68
C ALA A 269 4.57 7.45 -13.53
N LYS A 270 4.57 6.20 -13.06
CA LYS A 270 3.88 5.08 -13.73
C LYS A 270 2.37 5.03 -13.47
N LEU A 271 1.88 5.76 -12.47
CA LEU A 271 0.47 5.81 -12.07
C LEU A 271 -0.25 7.09 -12.51
N SER A 272 0.50 8.10 -12.96
CA SER A 272 -0.01 9.39 -13.45
C SER A 272 -0.45 9.38 -14.91
#